data_AF-A0A7J2JMY8-F1
#
_entry.id   AF-A0A7J2JMY8-F1
#
_cell.length_a   1.000
_cell.length_b   1.000
_cell.length_c   1.000
_cell.angle_alpha   90.00
_cell.angle_beta   90.00
_cell.angle_gamma   90.00
#
_symmetry.space_group_name_H-M   'P 1'
#
loop_
_entity.id
_entity.type
_entity.pdbx_description
1 polymer ?
#
loop_
_entity_poly.entity_id
_entity_poly.type
_entity_poly.pdbx_seq_one_letter_code
_entity_poly.pdbx_strand_id
1 'polypeptide(L)'
;MAHESSRQREEKEILILVSPICEASLEAAKRLRKWASERGYSVREVSILEVDGQEYLLEFGVKKVPAVIFGGKLISEGKLKLPEVV
;
A
#
# COMPACT_ATOMS: atom_id res chain seq x y z
N MET A 1 11.50 -8.46 -29.63
CA MET A 1 11.30 -7.22 -28.86
C MET A 1 9.92 -7.27 -28.22
N ALA A 2 9.77 -7.85 -27.03
CA ALA A 2 8.47 -7.96 -26.35
C ALA A 2 8.59 -8.19 -24.83
N HIS A 3 9.64 -7.68 -24.19
CA HIS A 3 9.92 -7.97 -22.76
C HIS A 3 10.06 -6.73 -21.87
N GLU A 4 9.75 -5.53 -22.37
CA GLU A 4 9.99 -4.29 -21.64
C GLU A 4 8.73 -3.61 -21.11
N SER A 5 7.54 -3.97 -21.61
CA SER A 5 6.29 -3.29 -21.25
C SER A 5 5.62 -3.79 -19.97
N SER A 6 5.99 -4.96 -19.45
CA SER A 6 5.35 -5.54 -18.26
C SER A 6 5.95 -5.02 -16.96
N ARG A 7 7.27 -4.76 -16.92
CA ARG A 7 7.97 -4.33 -15.69
C ARG A 7 7.57 -2.92 -15.22
N GLN A 8 7.28 -2.00 -16.15
CA GLN A 8 6.93 -0.62 -15.81
C GLN A 8 5.51 -0.43 -15.25
N ARG A 9 4.61 -1.41 -15.37
CA ARG A 9 3.23 -1.29 -14.87
C ARG A 9 3.09 -1.66 -13.39
N GLU A 10 3.95 -2.54 -12.87
CA GLU A 10 3.99 -2.90 -11.45
C GLU A 10 4.68 -1.84 -10.59
N GLU A 11 5.52 -0.99 -11.19
CA GLU A 11 6.29 0.06 -10.49
C GLU A 11 5.47 1.28 -10.05
N LYS A 12 4.16 1.33 -10.32
CA LYS A 12 3.30 2.47 -9.93
C LYS A 12 2.09 2.08 -9.09
N GLU A 13 1.97 0.83 -8.66
CA GLU A 13 0.89 0.40 -7.77
C GLU A 13 1.35 0.42 -6.31
N ILE A 14 0.62 1.15 -5.47
CA ILE A 14 0.79 1.20 -4.03
C ILE A 14 -0.31 0.34 -3.41
N LEU A 15 0.08 -0.71 -2.71
CA LEU A 15 -0.83 -1.54 -1.93
C LEU A 15 -0.87 -1.04 -0.48
N ILE A 16 -2.07 -0.81 0.05
CA ILE A 16 -2.29 -0.33 1.40
C ILE A 16 -3.07 -1.38 2.18
N LEU A 17 -2.45 -1.96 3.19
CA LEU A 17 -3.13 -2.83 4.15
C LEU A 17 -3.75 -1.98 5.24
N VAL A 18 -5.06 -2.09 5.39
CA VAL A 18 -5.84 -1.31 6.35
C VAL A 18 -6.66 -2.21 7.25
N SER A 19 -6.89 -1.75 8.48
CA SER A 19 -7.92 -2.33 9.33
C SER A 19 -9.20 -1.51 9.23
N PRO A 20 -10.32 -2.09 8.77
CA PRO A 20 -11.59 -1.38 8.63
C PRO A 20 -12.22 -0.99 9.97
N ILE A 21 -11.76 -1.57 11.08
CA ILE A 21 -12.21 -1.24 12.44
C ILE A 21 -11.34 -0.16 13.12
N CYS A 22 -10.26 0.29 12.46
CA CYS A 22 -9.36 1.31 12.99
C CYS A 22 -9.50 2.62 12.21
N GLU A 23 -10.16 3.61 12.81
CA GLU A 23 -10.39 4.91 12.15
C GLU A 23 -9.10 5.60 11.71
N ALA A 24 -8.06 5.56 12.55
CA ALA A 24 -6.74 6.09 12.22
C ALA A 24 -6.11 5.40 11.00
N SER A 25 -6.36 4.09 10.83
CA SER A 25 -5.91 3.33 9.66
C SER A 25 -6.61 3.79 8.39
N LEU A 26 -7.93 3.97 8.45
CA LEU A 26 -8.73 4.44 7.32
C LEU A 26 -8.38 5.87 6.93
N GLU A 27 -8.16 6.76 7.90
CA GLU A 27 -7.77 8.14 7.62
C GLU A 27 -6.41 8.22 6.93
N ALA A 28 -5.43 7.45 7.40
CA ALA A 28 -4.11 7.42 6.80
C ALA A 28 -4.16 6.87 5.36
N ALA A 29 -4.98 5.85 5.10
CA ALA A 29 -5.20 5.32 3.76
C ALA A 29 -5.84 6.35 2.82
N LYS A 30 -6.85 7.10 3.29
CA LYS A 30 -7.44 8.22 2.53
C LYS A 30 -6.41 9.29 2.16
N ARG A 31 -5.54 9.67 3.11
CA ARG A 31 -4.46 10.65 2.88
C ARG A 31 -3.46 10.14 1.84
N LEU A 32 -3.03 8.89 1.97
CA LEU A 32 -2.08 8.28 1.05
C LEU A 32 -2.66 8.11 -0.36
N ARG A 33 -3.95 7.74 -0.46
CA ARG A 33 -4.66 7.67 -1.74
C ARG A 33 -4.70 9.01 -2.45
N LYS A 34 -4.97 10.10 -1.72
CA LYS A 34 -4.92 11.46 -2.29
C LYS A 34 -3.50 11.80 -2.80
N TRP A 35 -2.49 11.59 -1.96
CA TRP A 35 -1.08 11.86 -2.30
C TRP A 35 -0.62 11.07 -3.54
N ALA A 36 -1.04 9.81 -3.64
CA ALA A 36 -0.72 8.90 -4.74
C ALA A 36 -1.41 9.31 -6.04
N SER A 37 -2.70 9.65 -5.97
CA SER A 37 -3.47 10.15 -7.11
C SER A 37 -2.88 11.45 -7.68
N GLU A 38 -2.41 12.37 -6.83
CA GLU A 38 -1.76 13.62 -7.25
C GLU A 38 -0.45 13.39 -8.01
N ARG A 39 0.18 12.21 -7.84
CA ARG A 39 1.46 11.83 -8.46
C ARG A 39 1.34 10.78 -9.55
N GLY A 40 0.12 10.35 -9.87
CA GLY A 40 -0.14 9.36 -10.92
C GLY A 40 0.18 7.91 -10.53
N TYR A 41 0.16 7.61 -9.22
CA TYR A 41 0.24 6.23 -8.73
C TYR A 41 -1.15 5.60 -8.66
N SER A 42 -1.23 4.30 -8.98
CA SER A 42 -2.42 3.48 -8.71
C SER A 42 -2.41 3.06 -7.24
N VAL A 43 -3.57 3.00 -6.60
CA VAL A 43 -3.68 2.61 -5.20
C VAL A 43 -4.68 1.48 -5.06
N ARG A 44 -4.24 0.41 -4.40
CA ARG A 44 -5.08 -0.72 -4.02
C ARG A 44 -5.15 -0.81 -2.50
N GLU A 45 -6.34 -0.56 -1.94
CA GLU A 45 -6.60 -0.78 -0.52
C GLU A 45 -7.07 -2.22 -0.30
N VAL A 46 -6.49 -2.92 0.67
CA VAL A 46 -6.85 -4.29 1.04
C VAL A 46 -7.08 -4.37 2.54
N SER A 47 -8.21 -4.94 2.93
CA SER A 47 -8.56 -5.13 4.34
C SER A 47 -7.80 -6.31 4.93
N ILE A 48 -7.18 -6.12 6.09
CA ILE A 48 -6.56 -7.23 6.83
C ILE A 48 -7.56 -8.25 7.39
N LEU A 49 -8.87 -7.96 7.29
CA LEU A 49 -9.93 -8.92 7.65
C LEU A 49 -10.29 -9.85 6.49
N GLU A 50 -9.85 -9.56 5.27
CA GLU A 50 -10.07 -10.39 4.10
C GLU A 50 -8.90 -11.36 3.90
N VAL A 51 -9.16 -12.47 3.20
CA VAL A 51 -8.16 -13.53 2.94
C VAL A 51 -6.91 -12.96 2.27
N ASP A 52 -7.09 -12.18 1.19
CA ASP A 52 -6.00 -11.50 0.49
C ASP A 52 -5.14 -10.65 1.44
N GLY A 53 -5.79 -9.91 2.35
CA GLY A 53 -5.08 -9.05 3.31
C GLY A 53 -4.27 -9.85 4.33
N GLN A 54 -4.77 -11.00 4.77
CA GLN A 54 -4.04 -11.90 5.66
C GLN A 54 -2.83 -12.54 4.96
N GLU A 55 -2.96 -12.91 3.68
CA GLU A 55 -1.86 -13.40 2.88
C GLU A 55 -0.75 -12.34 2.75
N TYR A 56 -1.12 -11.09 2.43
CA TYR A 56 -0.15 -9.99 2.37
C TYR A 56 0.49 -9.65 3.72
N LEU A 57 -0.24 -9.77 4.84
CA LEU A 57 0.35 -9.60 6.18
C LEU A 57 1.49 -10.60 6.41
N LEU A 58 1.28 -11.86 6.03
CA LEU A 58 2.26 -12.93 6.18
C LEU A 58 3.42 -12.78 5.20
N GLU A 59 3.11 -12.55 3.92
CA GLU A 59 4.10 -12.43 2.84
C GLU A 59 5.09 -11.30 3.11
N PHE A 60 4.60 -10.13 3.54
CA PHE A 60 5.43 -8.95 3.78
C PHE A 60 5.86 -8.78 5.24
N GLY A 61 5.51 -9.71 6.12
CA GLY A 61 5.90 -9.68 7.54
C GLY A 61 5.37 -8.48 8.31
N VAL A 62 4.19 -7.98 7.95
CA VAL A 62 3.57 -6.79 8.54
C VAL A 62 3.05 -7.10 9.94
N LYS A 63 3.43 -6.28 10.91
CA LYS A 63 3.05 -6.46 12.32
C LYS A 63 2.01 -5.44 12.77
N LYS A 64 1.94 -4.29 12.09
CA LYS A 64 1.05 -3.18 12.43
C LYS A 64 0.38 -2.62 11.20
N VAL A 65 -0.85 -2.15 11.36
CA VAL A 65 -1.60 -1.43 10.32
C VAL A 65 -1.86 0.01 10.76
N PRO A 66 -2.06 0.94 9.81
CA PRO A 66 -2.01 0.77 8.35
C PRO A 66 -0.58 0.47 7.85
N ALA A 67 -0.44 -0.33 6.79
CA ALA A 67 0.83 -0.65 6.16
C ALA A 67 0.83 -0.36 4.66
N VAL A 68 1.99 -0.03 4.11
CA VAL A 68 2.17 0.41 2.73
C VAL A 68 3.22 -0.45 2.08
N ILE A 69 2.83 -1.08 0.99
CA ILE A 69 3.66 -1.94 0.16
C ILE A 69 3.77 -1.29 -1.22
N PHE A 70 4.99 -1.22 -1.75
CA PHE A 70 5.27 -0.64 -3.06
C PHE A 70 6.41 -1.41 -3.72
N GLY A 71 6.25 -1.78 -4.98
CA GLY A 71 7.24 -2.57 -5.71
C GLY A 71 7.60 -3.88 -5.01
N GLY A 72 6.61 -4.56 -4.42
CA GLY A 72 6.81 -5.82 -3.68
C GLY A 72 7.60 -5.69 -2.39
N LYS A 73 7.70 -4.49 -1.80
CA LYS A 73 8.39 -4.26 -0.52
C LYS A 73 7.53 -3.49 0.46
N LEU A 74 7.58 -3.88 1.72
CA LEU A 74 7.02 -3.10 2.82
C LEU A 74 7.81 -1.80 2.98
N ILE A 75 7.15 -0.66 2.76
CA ILE A 75 7.74 0.68 2.88
C ILE A 75 7.51 1.26 4.27
N SER A 76 6.32 1.06 4.83
CA SER A 76 5.94 1.63 6.12
C SER A 76 4.82 0.83 6.78
N GLU A 77 4.77 0.81 8.11
CA GLU A 77 3.70 0.18 8.89
C GLU A 77 3.37 0.97 10.17
N GLY A 78 2.10 0.93 10.59
CA GLY A 78 1.60 1.61 11.77
C GLY A 78 1.44 3.12 11.58
N LYS A 79 2.28 3.92 12.26
CA LYS A 79 2.20 5.39 12.14
C LYS A 79 2.76 5.82 10.79
N LEU A 80 1.90 5.86 9.77
CA LEU A 80 2.24 6.35 8.44
C LEU A 80 2.72 7.79 8.53
N LYS A 81 4.03 7.97 8.40
CA LYS A 81 4.61 9.22 7.98
C LYS A 81 4.48 9.23 6.46
N LEU A 82 3.75 10.20 5.91
CA LEU A 82 3.75 10.39 4.46
C LEU A 82 5.21 10.47 4.01
N PRO A 83 5.60 9.78 2.92
CA PRO A 83 6.96 9.92 2.42
C PRO A 83 7.20 11.39 2.09
N GLU A 84 8.05 12.04 2.89
CA GLU A 84 8.62 13.33 2.55
C GLU A 84 9.59 13.09 1.41
N VAL A 85 9.10 13.29 0.18
CA VAL A 85 9.90 13.40 -1.05
C VAL A 85 10.49 12.08 -1.57
N VAL A 86 9.90 11.61 -2.68
CA VAL A 86 10.61 10.94 -3.78
C VAL A 86 10.36 11.76 -5.03
#